data_AF-A0A1J4S8C9-F1
#
_entry.id   AF-A0A1J4S8C9-F1
#
_cell.length_a   1.000
_cell.length_b   1.000
_cell.length_c   1.000
_cell.angle_alpha   90.00
_cell.angle_beta   90.00
_cell.angle_gamma   90.00
#
_symmetry.space_group_name_H-M   'P 1'
#
loop_
_entity.id
_entity.type
_entity.pdbx_description
1 polymer ?
#
loop_
_entity_poly.entity_id
_entity_poly.type
_entity_poly.pdbx_seq_one_letter_code
_entity_poly.pdbx_strand_id
1 'polypeptide(L)'
;MRNLFKKRQNIFIKLIHDQAALTLEGMDALSNYLVTSDPAASALLTAKEKEADEARRILINELNRTFITPFDREDLFTLSRTIDDVLDYAYSTVSEMEILKVEPTTYMQRMASLLRDAAYELLMAVERLENHPGVSSEHAQRAKALENRVEGVYREALADLFSGAEDLQHVVKMLKMREVYRHLSNAADRGDEAANVIADIVVKTT
;
A
#
# COMPACT_ATOMS: atom_id res chain seq x y z
N MET A 1 -6.38 31.95 29.43
CA MET A 1 -5.85 32.21 28.07
C MET A 1 -4.72 31.25 27.78
N ARG A 2 -4.89 30.29 26.85
CA ARG A 2 -3.85 29.61 26.05
C ARG A 2 -4.46 28.41 25.32
N ASN A 3 -4.79 28.60 24.04
CA ASN A 3 -4.83 27.56 22.99
C ASN A 3 -5.27 28.16 21.65
N LEU A 4 -4.65 29.27 21.21
CA LEU A 4 -5.10 30.02 20.03
C LEU A 4 -4.26 29.87 18.76
N PHE A 5 -3.24 29.00 18.75
CA PHE A 5 -2.48 28.71 17.53
C PHE A 5 -2.06 27.25 17.46
N LYS A 6 -3.01 26.32 17.31
CA LYS A 6 -2.66 25.04 16.66
C LYS A 6 -2.42 25.38 15.19
N LYS A 7 -1.17 25.28 14.73
CA LYS A 7 -0.83 25.46 13.31
C LYS A 7 -1.74 24.52 12.52
N ARG A 8 -2.58 25.07 11.63
CA ARG A 8 -3.48 24.26 10.80
C ARG A 8 -2.58 23.35 9.95
N GLN A 9 -2.79 22.03 10.03
CA GLN A 9 -2.01 21.06 9.26
C GLN A 9 -2.04 21.45 7.77
N ASN A 10 -0.90 21.31 7.11
CA ASN A 10 -0.80 21.61 5.69
C ASN A 10 -1.82 20.77 4.90
N ILE A 11 -2.55 21.42 3.97
CA ILE A 11 -3.59 20.74 3.19
C ILE A 11 -3.06 19.54 2.40
N PHE A 12 -1.84 19.62 1.85
CA PHE A 12 -1.23 18.52 1.09
C PHE A 12 -0.91 17.34 2.00
N ILE A 13 -0.38 17.60 3.19
CA ILE A 13 -0.08 16.55 4.17
C ILE A 13 -1.36 15.91 4.69
N LYS A 14 -2.40 16.72 4.92
CA LYS A 14 -3.73 16.19 5.28
C LYS A 14 -4.27 15.28 4.16
N LEU A 15 -4.22 15.71 2.90
CA LEU A 15 -4.75 14.92 1.78
C LEU A 15 -4.00 13.61 1.57
N ILE A 16 -2.66 13.61 1.63
CA ILE A 16 -1.86 12.39 1.54
C ILE A 16 -2.10 11.49 2.76
N HIS A 17 -2.25 12.07 3.95
CA HIS A 17 -2.60 11.31 5.15
C HIS A 17 -3.97 10.62 5.01
N ASP A 18 -4.99 11.36 4.55
CA ASP A 18 -6.33 10.81 4.33
C ASP A 18 -6.28 9.68 3.28
N GLN A 19 -5.51 9.84 2.20
CA GLN A 19 -5.27 8.79 1.20
C GLN A 19 -4.59 7.57 1.83
N ALA A 20 -3.52 7.75 2.60
CA ALA A 20 -2.81 6.66 3.27
C ALA A 20 -3.69 5.91 4.29
N ALA A 21 -4.62 6.61 4.95
CA ALA A 21 -5.58 6.00 5.85
C ALA A 21 -6.57 5.09 5.09
N LEU A 22 -7.05 5.54 3.93
CA LEU A 22 -7.88 4.73 3.03
C LEU A 22 -7.13 3.51 2.50
N THR A 23 -5.85 3.65 2.16
CA THR A 23 -4.97 2.52 1.80
C THR A 23 -4.87 1.51 2.93
N LEU A 24 -4.70 1.94 4.18
CA LEU A 24 -4.68 1.04 5.34
C LEU A 24 -6.02 0.30 5.52
N GLU A 25 -7.14 1.02 5.45
CA GLU A 25 -8.49 0.41 5.51
C GLU A 25 -8.71 -0.61 4.38
N GLY A 26 -8.19 -0.33 3.19
CA GLY A 26 -8.19 -1.28 2.07
C GLY A 26 -7.31 -2.51 2.33
N MET A 27 -6.11 -2.36 2.89
CA MET A 27 -5.27 -3.50 3.27
C MET A 27 -5.88 -4.35 4.39
N ASP A 28 -6.60 -3.73 5.33
CA ASP A 28 -7.40 -4.44 6.34
C ASP A 28 -8.50 -5.27 5.65
N ALA A 29 -9.18 -4.71 4.64
CA ALA A 29 -10.19 -5.41 3.85
C ALA A 29 -9.60 -6.58 3.03
N LEU A 30 -8.45 -6.38 2.38
CA LEU A 30 -7.71 -7.45 1.68
C LEU A 30 -7.36 -8.59 2.64
N SER A 31 -6.80 -8.25 3.81
CA SER A 31 -6.42 -9.23 4.82
C SER A 31 -7.64 -10.04 5.30
N ASN A 32 -8.77 -9.37 5.52
CA ASN A 32 -10.02 -10.03 5.90
C ASN A 32 -10.55 -10.94 4.78
N TYR A 33 -10.51 -10.49 3.52
CA TYR A 33 -10.91 -11.29 2.37
C TYR A 33 -10.08 -12.58 2.27
N LEU A 34 -8.76 -12.50 2.42
CA LEU A 34 -7.89 -13.68 2.31
C LEU A 34 -8.05 -14.67 3.47
N VAL A 35 -8.60 -14.24 4.61
CA VAL A 35 -8.92 -15.12 5.75
C VAL A 35 -10.31 -15.74 5.63
N THR A 36 -11.29 -14.99 5.12
CA THR A 36 -12.72 -15.36 5.20
C THR A 36 -13.34 -15.73 3.86
N SER A 37 -12.74 -15.30 2.74
CA SER A 37 -13.35 -15.28 1.41
C SER A 37 -14.72 -14.57 1.37
N ASP A 38 -14.95 -13.63 2.30
CA ASP A 38 -16.23 -12.92 2.43
C ASP A 38 -16.38 -11.86 1.31
N PRO A 39 -17.43 -11.94 0.45
CA PRO A 39 -17.72 -10.92 -0.55
C PRO A 39 -17.88 -9.52 0.02
N ALA A 40 -18.28 -9.36 1.29
CA ALA A 40 -18.36 -8.06 1.93
C ALA A 40 -16.98 -7.40 2.09
N ALA A 41 -15.93 -8.18 2.30
CA ALA A 41 -14.55 -7.68 2.36
C ALA A 41 -14.06 -7.21 0.99
N SER A 42 -14.38 -7.95 -0.08
CA SER A 42 -14.10 -7.55 -1.48
C SER A 42 -14.83 -6.24 -1.85
N ALA A 43 -16.11 -6.13 -1.47
CA ALA A 43 -16.89 -4.91 -1.68
C ALA A 43 -16.34 -3.70 -0.89
N LEU A 44 -15.88 -3.92 0.34
CA LEU A 44 -15.25 -2.88 1.15
C LEU A 44 -13.94 -2.41 0.51
N LEU A 45 -13.07 -3.34 0.09
CA LEU A 45 -11.82 -3.01 -0.61
C LEU A 45 -12.10 -2.17 -1.87
N THR A 46 -13.09 -2.56 -2.66
CA THR A 46 -13.52 -1.82 -3.86
C THR A 46 -14.03 -0.41 -3.51
N ALA A 47 -14.73 -0.24 -2.39
CA ALA A 47 -15.18 1.07 -1.95
C ALA A 47 -14.00 1.95 -1.52
N LYS A 48 -13.02 1.37 -0.81
CA LYS A 48 -11.84 2.10 -0.34
C LYS A 48 -10.91 2.53 -1.46
N GLU A 49 -10.72 1.69 -2.46
CA GLU A 49 -9.99 2.06 -3.69
C GLU A 49 -10.60 3.31 -4.33
N LYS A 50 -11.92 3.31 -4.59
CA LYS A 50 -12.61 4.48 -5.17
C LYS A 50 -12.51 5.74 -4.31
N GLU A 51 -12.58 5.60 -2.99
CA GLU A 51 -12.43 6.72 -2.06
C GLU A 51 -11.00 7.30 -2.11
N ALA A 52 -9.97 6.44 -2.14
CA ALA A 52 -8.58 6.86 -2.22
C ALA A 52 -8.25 7.53 -3.56
N ASP A 53 -8.78 6.95 -4.64
CA ASP A 53 -8.62 7.42 -6.01
C ASP A 53 -9.23 8.82 -6.20
N GLU A 54 -10.39 9.09 -5.56
CA GLU A 54 -10.97 10.43 -5.49
C GLU A 54 -10.13 11.40 -4.63
N ALA A 55 -9.63 10.96 -3.47
CA ALA A 55 -8.73 11.77 -2.64
C ALA A 55 -7.45 12.18 -3.41
N ARG A 56 -6.91 11.26 -4.22
CA ARG A 56 -5.77 11.52 -5.10
C ARG A 56 -6.10 12.54 -6.19
N ARG A 57 -7.28 12.46 -6.83
CA ARG A 57 -7.71 13.48 -7.81
C ARG A 57 -7.82 14.87 -7.19
N ILE A 58 -8.34 14.96 -5.96
CA ILE A 58 -8.40 16.22 -5.20
C ILE A 58 -6.99 16.76 -4.96
N LEU A 59 -6.05 15.92 -4.50
CA LEU A 59 -4.66 16.32 -4.29
C LEU A 59 -4.02 16.87 -5.58
N ILE A 60 -4.18 16.17 -6.70
CA ILE A 60 -3.61 16.61 -8.00
C ILE A 60 -4.18 17.96 -8.41
N ASN A 61 -5.49 18.17 -8.23
CA ASN A 61 -6.12 19.45 -8.52
C ASN A 61 -5.56 20.57 -7.62
N GLU A 62 -5.34 20.31 -6.33
CA GLU A 62 -4.71 21.29 -5.42
C GLU A 62 -3.25 21.59 -5.81
N LEU A 63 -2.48 20.58 -6.21
CA LEU A 63 -1.09 20.75 -6.67
C LEU A 63 -1.01 21.62 -7.94
N ASN A 64 -1.97 21.47 -8.85
CA ASN A 64 -2.06 22.26 -10.10
C ASN A 64 -2.48 23.71 -9.87
N ARG A 65 -3.27 23.98 -8.82
CA ARG A 65 -3.79 25.32 -8.50
C ARG A 65 -2.89 26.11 -7.55
N THR A 66 -1.92 25.46 -6.92
CA THR A 66 -1.08 26.06 -5.88
C THR A 66 0.33 26.33 -6.39
N PHE A 67 0.77 27.59 -6.28
CA PHE A 67 2.11 27.99 -6.70
C PHE A 67 3.20 27.59 -5.70
N ILE A 68 2.91 27.60 -4.39
CA ILE A 68 3.86 27.30 -3.31
C ILE A 68 3.37 26.09 -2.51
N THR A 69 4.15 25.01 -2.52
CA THR A 69 3.89 23.77 -1.79
C THR A 69 4.87 23.61 -0.61
N PRO A 70 4.54 22.85 0.45
CA PRO A 70 5.45 22.63 1.60
C PRO A 70 6.69 21.81 1.26
N PHE A 71 6.57 20.95 0.25
CA PHE A 71 7.60 20.07 -0.30
C PHE A 71 7.59 20.20 -1.82
N ASP A 72 8.59 19.64 -2.50
CA ASP A 72 8.63 19.63 -3.97
C ASP A 72 7.34 19.01 -4.52
N ARG A 73 6.73 19.67 -5.51
CA ARG A 73 5.46 19.22 -6.12
C ARG A 73 5.58 17.81 -6.70
N GLU A 74 6.74 17.51 -7.29
CA GLU A 74 7.03 16.19 -7.87
C GLU A 74 7.08 15.11 -6.80
N ASP A 75 7.66 15.40 -5.62
CA ASP A 75 7.70 14.45 -4.51
C ASP A 75 6.29 14.19 -3.95
N LEU A 76 5.48 15.24 -3.76
CA LEU A 76 4.08 15.09 -3.32
C LEU A 76 3.24 14.26 -4.30
N PHE A 77 3.42 14.52 -5.60
CA PHE A 77 2.74 13.76 -6.65
C PHE A 77 3.17 12.29 -6.66
N THR A 78 4.48 12.05 -6.57
CA THR A 78 5.06 10.71 -6.60
C THR A 78 4.66 9.92 -5.36
N LEU A 79 4.73 10.54 -4.17
CA LEU A 79 4.32 9.92 -2.92
C LEU A 79 2.86 9.48 -2.98
N SER A 80 1.97 10.39 -3.39
CA SER A 80 0.55 10.08 -3.53
C SER A 80 0.29 8.96 -4.54
N ARG A 81 0.98 8.95 -5.68
CA ARG A 81 0.90 7.87 -6.65
C ARG A 81 1.35 6.53 -6.04
N THR A 82 2.51 6.48 -5.39
CA THR A 82 3.04 5.22 -4.85
C THR A 82 2.17 4.66 -3.73
N ILE A 83 1.52 5.50 -2.92
CA ILE A 83 0.55 5.08 -1.90
C ILE A 83 -0.73 4.53 -2.53
N ASP A 84 -1.18 5.15 -3.62
CA ASP A 84 -2.34 4.71 -4.42
C ASP A 84 -2.09 3.33 -5.02
N ASP A 85 -0.92 3.17 -5.66
CA ASP A 85 -0.54 1.95 -6.35
C ASP A 85 -0.61 0.75 -5.38
N VAL A 86 -0.26 0.90 -4.09
CA VAL A 86 -0.40 -0.17 -3.08
C VAL A 86 -1.86 -0.66 -2.97
N LEU A 87 -2.82 0.25 -2.91
CA LEU A 87 -4.24 -0.08 -2.81
C LEU A 87 -4.79 -0.66 -4.12
N ASP A 88 -4.37 -0.10 -5.25
CA ASP A 88 -4.71 -0.62 -6.57
C ASP A 88 -4.29 -2.07 -6.73
N TYR A 89 -3.07 -2.41 -6.31
CA TYR A 89 -2.55 -3.78 -6.33
C TYR A 89 -3.37 -4.73 -5.45
N ALA A 90 -3.88 -4.27 -4.29
CA ALA A 90 -4.76 -5.09 -3.47
C ALA A 90 -6.12 -5.33 -4.13
N TYR A 91 -6.72 -4.27 -4.68
CA TYR A 91 -7.99 -4.37 -5.40
C TYR A 91 -7.87 -5.31 -6.61
N SER A 92 -6.84 -5.13 -7.43
CA SER A 92 -6.60 -5.97 -8.60
C SER A 92 -6.25 -7.41 -8.22
N THR A 93 -5.57 -7.65 -7.09
CA THR A 93 -5.33 -9.00 -6.55
C THR A 93 -6.64 -9.75 -6.29
N VAL A 94 -7.60 -9.13 -5.60
CA VAL A 94 -8.90 -9.75 -5.32
C VAL A 94 -9.67 -10.00 -6.62
N SER A 95 -9.69 -9.02 -7.53
CA SER A 95 -10.32 -9.19 -8.84
C SER A 95 -9.71 -10.35 -9.64
N GLU A 96 -8.39 -10.50 -9.62
CA GLU A 96 -7.70 -11.59 -10.32
C GLU A 96 -7.99 -12.95 -9.69
N MET A 97 -8.03 -13.03 -8.36
CA MET A 97 -8.41 -14.25 -7.66
C MET A 97 -9.81 -14.71 -8.06
N GLU A 98 -10.77 -13.79 -8.13
CA GLU A 98 -12.14 -14.08 -8.57
C GLU A 98 -12.19 -14.55 -10.03
N ILE A 99 -11.51 -13.84 -10.95
CA ILE A 99 -11.46 -14.16 -12.38
C ILE A 99 -10.79 -15.53 -12.63
N LEU A 100 -9.65 -15.76 -11.98
CA LEU A 100 -8.85 -16.98 -12.16
C LEU A 100 -9.38 -18.15 -11.32
N LYS A 101 -10.32 -17.89 -10.40
CA LYS A 101 -10.85 -18.85 -9.41
C LYS A 101 -9.74 -19.44 -8.55
N VAL A 102 -8.94 -18.54 -7.95
CA VAL A 102 -7.86 -18.87 -7.03
C VAL A 102 -8.36 -18.71 -5.60
N GLU A 103 -8.31 -19.79 -4.84
CA GLU A 103 -8.64 -19.77 -3.41
C GLU A 103 -7.46 -19.17 -2.60
N PRO A 104 -7.73 -18.44 -1.51
CA PRO A 104 -6.68 -17.94 -0.63
C PRO A 104 -5.78 -19.05 -0.08
N THR A 105 -4.48 -18.78 0.00
CA THR A 105 -3.50 -19.67 0.64
C THR A 105 -2.94 -19.05 1.91
N THR A 106 -2.32 -19.88 2.75
CA THR A 106 -1.61 -19.39 3.95
C THR A 106 -0.47 -18.44 3.62
N TYR A 107 0.18 -18.59 2.46
CA TYR A 107 1.17 -17.65 1.96
C TYR A 107 0.54 -16.29 1.60
N MET A 108 -0.61 -16.28 0.91
CA MET A 108 -1.33 -15.04 0.60
C MET A 108 -1.75 -14.29 1.87
N GLN A 109 -2.27 -15.02 2.87
CA GLN A 109 -2.64 -14.45 4.17
C GLN A 109 -1.44 -13.81 4.89
N ARG A 110 -0.28 -14.50 4.89
CA ARG A 110 0.97 -13.97 5.46
C ARG A 110 1.44 -12.72 4.71
N MET A 111 1.41 -12.72 3.38
CA MET A 111 1.79 -11.55 2.57
C MET A 111 0.86 -10.36 2.83
N ALA A 112 -0.45 -10.57 2.86
CA ALA A 112 -1.42 -9.51 3.12
C ALA A 112 -1.30 -8.91 4.53
N SER A 113 -1.04 -9.74 5.54
CA SER A 113 -0.76 -9.23 6.89
C SER A 113 0.45 -8.30 6.91
N LEU A 114 1.52 -8.64 6.18
CA LEU A 114 2.72 -7.79 6.08
C LEU A 114 2.46 -6.52 5.27
N LEU A 115 1.69 -6.59 4.19
CA LEU A 115 1.26 -5.42 3.40
C LEU A 115 0.43 -4.45 4.24
N ARG A 116 -0.48 -4.98 5.06
CA ARG A 116 -1.28 -4.19 6.01
C ARG A 116 -0.40 -3.47 7.02
N ASP A 117 0.59 -4.16 7.58
CA ASP A 117 1.55 -3.53 8.49
C ASP A 117 2.41 -2.47 7.76
N ALA A 118 2.76 -2.70 6.49
CA ALA A 118 3.52 -1.72 5.69
C ALA A 118 2.68 -0.47 5.42
N ALA A 119 1.40 -0.62 5.08
CA ALA A 119 0.47 0.50 4.92
C ALA A 119 0.29 1.30 6.23
N TYR A 120 0.28 0.62 7.37
CA TYR A 120 0.28 1.29 8.67
C TYR A 120 1.55 2.12 8.88
N GLU A 121 2.73 1.57 8.60
CA GLU A 121 4.00 2.30 8.70
C GLU A 121 4.04 3.49 7.73
N LEU A 122 3.52 3.37 6.50
CA LEU A 122 3.41 4.49 5.56
C LEU A 122 2.48 5.60 6.07
N LEU A 123 1.30 5.25 6.59
CA LEU A 123 0.39 6.21 7.22
C LEU A 123 1.08 6.96 8.36
N MET A 124 1.79 6.21 9.22
CA MET A 124 2.51 6.82 10.33
C MET A 124 3.65 7.71 9.85
N ALA A 125 4.38 7.31 8.80
CA ALA A 125 5.43 8.12 8.20
C ALA A 125 4.89 9.45 7.66
N VAL A 126 3.78 9.42 6.90
CA VAL A 126 3.12 10.62 6.36
C VAL A 126 2.64 11.55 7.48
N GLU A 127 2.03 11.01 8.54
CA GLU A 127 1.55 11.82 9.67
C GLU A 127 2.69 12.60 10.36
N ARG A 128 3.90 12.04 10.40
CA ARG A 128 5.07 12.66 11.05
C ARG A 128 5.91 13.52 10.10
N LEU A 129 5.69 13.42 8.79
CA LEU A 129 6.54 14.01 7.76
C LEU A 129 6.81 15.51 7.95
N GLU A 130 5.78 16.30 8.27
CA GLU A 130 5.91 17.75 8.41
C GLU A 130 6.61 18.18 9.71
N ASN A 131 6.34 17.51 10.83
CA ASN A 131 6.70 18.01 12.16
C ASN A 131 7.83 17.22 12.84
N HIS A 132 8.04 15.96 12.44
CA HIS A 132 9.00 15.04 13.03
C HIS A 132 9.68 14.19 11.93
N PRO A 133 10.43 14.81 11.01
CA PRO A 133 10.99 14.14 9.83
C PRO A 133 11.90 12.95 10.19
N GLY A 134 12.68 13.02 11.26
CA GLY A 134 13.48 11.88 11.73
C GLY A 134 12.63 10.66 12.12
N VAL A 135 11.48 10.88 12.79
CA VAL A 135 10.54 9.81 13.14
C VAL A 135 9.81 9.29 11.89
N SER A 136 9.51 10.18 10.93
CA SER A 136 8.97 9.80 9.63
C SER A 136 9.90 8.84 8.88
N SER A 137 11.21 9.12 8.86
CA SER A 137 12.22 8.22 8.26
C SER A 137 12.30 6.86 8.95
N GLU A 138 12.14 6.79 10.27
CA GLU A 138 12.11 5.49 10.97
C GLU A 138 10.89 4.63 10.54
N HIS A 139 9.72 5.24 10.38
CA HIS A 139 8.54 4.55 9.86
C HIS A 139 8.74 4.11 8.40
N ALA A 140 9.30 4.96 7.55
CA ALA A 140 9.64 4.59 6.17
C ALA A 140 10.62 3.40 6.12
N GLN A 141 11.64 3.38 6.99
CA GLN A 141 12.57 2.26 7.09
C GLN A 141 11.87 0.96 7.53
N ARG A 142 10.88 1.03 8.43
CA ARG A 142 10.06 -0.13 8.82
C ARG A 142 9.19 -0.65 7.68
N ALA A 143 8.57 0.23 6.90
CA ALA A 143 7.82 -0.16 5.69
C ALA A 143 8.71 -0.90 4.70
N LYS A 144 9.92 -0.39 4.43
CA LYS A 144 10.94 -1.08 3.62
C LYS A 144 11.34 -2.45 4.18
N ALA A 145 11.50 -2.57 5.49
CA ALA A 145 11.80 -3.86 6.12
C ALA A 145 10.65 -4.88 5.96
N LEU A 146 9.41 -4.41 5.86
CA LEU A 146 8.23 -5.27 5.63
C LEU A 146 8.16 -5.77 4.18
N GLU A 147 8.55 -4.96 3.19
CA GLU A 147 8.71 -5.43 1.80
C GLU A 147 9.65 -6.64 1.72
N ASN A 148 10.85 -6.52 2.32
CA ASN A 148 11.81 -7.62 2.35
C ASN A 148 11.24 -8.91 2.96
N ARG A 149 10.34 -8.78 3.93
CA ARG A 149 9.63 -9.92 4.53
C ARG A 149 8.58 -10.50 3.59
N VAL A 150 7.83 -9.66 2.86
CA VAL A 150 6.87 -10.10 1.83
C VAL A 150 7.61 -10.87 0.74
N GLU A 151 8.73 -10.36 0.25
CA GLU A 151 9.56 -11.04 -0.76
C GLU A 151 10.11 -12.38 -0.25
N GLY A 152 10.44 -12.47 1.04
CA GLY A 152 10.77 -13.75 1.68
C GLY A 152 9.62 -14.77 1.60
N VAL A 153 8.41 -14.35 1.98
CA VAL A 153 7.21 -15.20 1.90
C VAL A 153 6.87 -15.56 0.45
N TYR A 154 7.05 -14.63 -0.48
CA TYR A 154 6.88 -14.87 -1.91
C TYR A 154 7.80 -15.99 -2.42
N ARG A 155 9.09 -15.94 -2.07
CA ARG A 155 10.06 -16.98 -2.45
C ARG A 155 9.74 -18.33 -1.82
N GLU A 156 9.31 -18.36 -0.55
CA GLU A 156 8.81 -19.58 0.09
C GLU A 156 7.60 -20.16 -0.67
N ALA A 157 6.64 -19.31 -1.00
CA ALA A 157 5.44 -19.69 -1.74
C ALA A 157 5.77 -20.25 -3.12
N LEU A 158 6.74 -19.65 -3.84
CA LEU A 158 7.22 -20.17 -5.11
C LEU A 158 7.92 -21.53 -4.96
N ALA A 159 8.79 -21.69 -3.96
CA ALA A 159 9.48 -22.96 -3.74
C ALA A 159 8.50 -24.11 -3.48
N ASP A 160 7.47 -23.86 -2.67
CA ASP A 160 6.37 -24.79 -2.42
C ASP A 160 5.55 -25.06 -3.70
N LEU A 161 5.16 -23.99 -4.40
CA LEU A 161 4.35 -24.05 -5.63
C LEU A 161 4.98 -24.89 -6.73
N PHE A 162 6.30 -24.84 -6.88
CA PHE A 162 7.04 -25.58 -7.90
C PHE A 162 7.51 -26.97 -7.44
N SER A 163 7.21 -27.37 -6.20
CA SER A 163 7.44 -28.73 -5.73
C SER A 163 6.29 -29.64 -6.19
N GLY A 164 6.61 -30.77 -6.84
CA GLY A 164 5.60 -31.81 -7.12
C GLY A 164 4.64 -31.52 -8.29
N ALA A 165 5.09 -30.92 -9.39
CA ALA A 165 4.28 -30.83 -10.60
C ALA A 165 4.01 -32.23 -11.20
N GLU A 166 2.77 -32.72 -11.07
CA GLU A 166 2.39 -34.09 -11.45
C GLU A 166 1.67 -34.16 -12.82
N ASP A 167 0.89 -33.15 -13.18
CA ASP A 167 0.09 -33.14 -14.41
C ASP A 167 -0.19 -31.72 -14.97
N LEU A 168 -0.83 -31.66 -16.14
CA LEU A 168 -1.17 -30.40 -16.82
C LEU A 168 -2.15 -29.51 -16.02
N GLN A 169 -3.07 -30.09 -15.26
CA GLN A 169 -4.01 -29.32 -14.44
C GLN A 169 -3.29 -28.65 -13.27
N HIS A 170 -2.34 -29.36 -12.66
CA HIS A 170 -1.43 -28.79 -11.67
C HIS A 170 -0.64 -27.62 -12.26
N VAL A 171 -0.08 -27.74 -13.47
CA VAL A 171 0.63 -26.64 -14.13
C VAL A 171 -0.28 -25.42 -14.34
N VAL A 172 -1.53 -25.60 -14.78
CA VAL A 172 -2.49 -24.49 -14.94
C VAL A 172 -2.78 -23.82 -13.59
N LYS A 173 -2.99 -24.60 -12.52
CA LYS A 173 -3.18 -24.07 -11.16
C LYS A 173 -1.95 -23.29 -10.69
N MET A 174 -0.75 -23.80 -10.97
CA MET A 174 0.51 -23.14 -10.63
C MET A 174 0.64 -21.77 -11.30
N LEU A 175 0.33 -21.67 -12.59
CA LEU A 175 0.39 -20.40 -13.31
C LEU A 175 -0.55 -19.34 -12.70
N LYS A 176 -1.78 -19.74 -12.36
CA LYS A 176 -2.75 -18.85 -11.70
C LYS A 176 -2.28 -18.37 -10.33
N MET A 177 -1.81 -19.29 -9.48
CA MET A 177 -1.32 -18.94 -8.14
C MET A 177 -0.07 -18.07 -8.20
N ARG A 178 0.85 -18.35 -9.14
CA ARG A 178 2.06 -17.55 -9.33
C ARG A 178 1.73 -16.09 -9.67
N GLU A 179 0.69 -15.87 -10.48
CA GLU A 179 0.24 -14.52 -10.84
C GLU A 179 -0.21 -13.75 -9.58
N VAL A 180 -1.11 -14.34 -8.79
CA VAL A 180 -1.61 -13.74 -7.55
C VAL A 180 -0.47 -13.48 -6.55
N TYR A 181 0.46 -14.43 -6.40
CA TYR A 181 1.64 -14.24 -5.54
C TYR A 181 2.53 -13.09 -6.03
N ARG A 182 2.75 -12.97 -7.34
CA ARG A 182 3.52 -11.87 -7.92
C ARG A 182 2.78 -10.54 -7.69
N HIS A 183 1.46 -10.53 -7.79
CA HIS A 183 0.66 -9.34 -7.62
C HIS A 183 0.77 -8.77 -6.19
N LEU A 184 0.66 -9.63 -5.17
CA LEU A 184 0.90 -9.27 -3.77
C LEU A 184 2.33 -8.79 -3.52
N SER A 185 3.32 -9.41 -4.18
CA SER A 185 4.72 -8.97 -4.08
C SER A 185 4.92 -7.58 -4.68
N ASN A 186 4.34 -7.30 -5.84
CA ASN A 186 4.43 -6.00 -6.48
C ASN A 186 3.74 -4.89 -5.64
N ALA A 187 2.69 -5.23 -4.87
CA ALA A 187 2.10 -4.31 -3.91
C ALA A 187 3.13 -3.88 -2.83
N ALA A 188 3.97 -4.81 -2.38
CA ALA A 188 5.03 -4.52 -1.40
C ALA A 188 6.13 -3.65 -2.01
N ASP A 189 6.50 -3.89 -3.27
CA ASP A 189 7.45 -3.05 -4.01
C ASP A 189 6.97 -1.59 -4.06
N ARG A 190 5.67 -1.35 -4.30
CA ARG A 190 5.08 0.00 -4.26
C ARG A 190 5.13 0.62 -2.87
N GLY A 191 4.99 -0.20 -1.83
CA GLY A 191 5.21 0.23 -0.45
C GLY A 191 6.65 0.68 -0.18
N ASP A 192 7.65 -0.03 -0.71
CA ASP A 192 9.06 0.40 -0.63
C ASP A 192 9.32 1.67 -1.44
N GLU A 193 8.76 1.78 -2.65
CA GLU A 193 8.84 3.01 -3.45
C GLU A 193 8.29 4.21 -2.67
N ALA A 194 7.10 4.09 -2.05
CA ALA A 194 6.53 5.14 -1.21
C ALA A 194 7.45 5.50 -0.03
N ALA A 195 8.02 4.50 0.64
CA ALA A 195 8.97 4.71 1.73
C ALA A 195 10.25 5.44 1.28
N ASN A 196 10.77 5.12 0.10
CA ASN A 196 11.93 5.79 -0.47
C ASN A 196 11.61 7.26 -0.80
N VAL A 197 10.43 7.55 -1.37
CA VAL A 197 9.99 8.94 -1.62
C VAL A 197 9.89 9.74 -0.32
N ILE A 198 9.36 9.15 0.76
CA ILE A 198 9.33 9.79 2.08
C ILE A 198 10.75 10.10 2.57
N ALA A 199 11.68 9.15 2.45
CA ALA A 199 13.06 9.35 2.85
C ALA A 199 13.73 10.48 2.04
N ASP A 200 13.49 10.54 0.74
CA ASP A 200 14.01 11.60 -0.14
C ASP A 200 13.46 12.98 0.26
N ILE A 201 12.17 13.10 0.57
CA ILE A 201 11.56 14.34 1.08
C ILE A 201 12.25 14.79 2.37
N VAL A 202 12.50 13.86 3.30
CA VAL A 202 13.17 14.18 4.57
C VAL A 202 14.61 14.66 4.34
N VAL A 203 15.35 14.02 3.44
CA VAL A 203 16.72 14.42 3.10
C VAL A 203 16.76 15.83 2.50
N LYS A 204 15.81 16.17 1.63
CA LYS A 204 15.73 17.51 1.00
C LYS A 204 15.33 18.63 1.97
N THR A 205 14.71 18.29 3.09
CA THR A 205 14.16 19.25 4.06
C THR A 205 15.02 19.42 5.32
N THR A 206 16.08 18.62 5.43
CA THR A 206 17.10 18.70 6.49
C THR A 206 18.29 19.54 6.02
#